data_AF-A0A0X9C7P0-F1
#
_entry.id   AF-A0A0X9C7P0-F1
#
_cell.length_a   1.000
_cell.length_b   1.000
_cell.length_c   1.000
_cell.angle_alpha   90.00
_cell.angle_beta   90.00
_cell.angle_gamma   90.00
#
_symmetry.space_group_name_H-M   'P 1'
#
loop_
_entity.id
_entity.type
_entity.pdbx_description
1 polymer ?
#
loop_
_entity_poly.entity_id
_entity_poly.type
_entity_poly.pdbx_seq_one_letter_code
_entity_poly.pdbx_strand_id
1 'polypeptide(L)'
;ELIVHDGLIFDLILNIKLLKFNLLANRSTIGIFAFIGASGAGKCKLTDILSEEFGIPKFTLNMGEYSDFNSLDRLIGPVLSNEGYYESTRFFKFLNKSSNSIIFLSDFDKCSKRVLDFFLEGFKTGKLFDGLGKKVSLSESLIIISINAKNK
;
A
#
# COMPACT_ATOMS: atom_id res chain seq x y z
N GLU A 1 18.14 -14.69 5.24
CA GLU A 1 18.03 -15.21 3.86
C GLU A 1 16.56 -15.19 3.46
N LEU A 2 16.21 -14.75 2.24
CA LEU A 2 14.82 -14.78 1.78
C LEU A 2 14.58 -16.19 1.23
N ILE A 3 13.83 -17.01 1.95
CA ILE A 3 13.49 -18.38 1.49
C ILE A 3 12.19 -18.28 0.70
N VAL A 4 12.29 -17.88 -0.56
CA VAL A 4 11.18 -17.91 -1.53
C VAL A 4 11.68 -18.68 -2.75
N HIS A 5 10.84 -19.55 -3.31
CA HIS A 5 11.19 -20.27 -4.54
C HIS A 5 11.48 -19.29 -5.69
N ASP A 6 12.65 -19.39 -6.33
CA ASP A 6 13.07 -18.49 -7.40
C ASP A 6 12.06 -18.40 -8.55
N GLY A 7 11.40 -19.51 -8.90
CA GLY A 7 10.36 -19.54 -9.92
C GLY A 7 9.17 -18.62 -9.60
N LEU A 8 8.76 -18.55 -8.32
CA LEU A 8 7.68 -17.65 -7.89
C LEU A 8 8.11 -16.18 -7.97
N ILE A 9 9.37 -15.88 -7.67
CA ILE A 9 9.91 -14.52 -7.78
C ILE A 9 9.90 -14.09 -9.26
N PHE A 10 10.36 -14.98 -10.15
CA PHE A 10 10.36 -14.71 -11.59
C PHE A 10 8.94 -14.44 -12.11
N ASP A 11 7.98 -15.30 -11.76
CA ASP A 11 6.58 -15.14 -12.17
C ASP A 11 5.99 -13.83 -11.64
N LEU A 12 6.29 -13.47 -10.39
CA LEU A 12 5.84 -12.21 -9.80
C LEU A 12 6.41 -11.00 -10.56
N ILE A 13 7.72 -10.99 -10.82
CA ILE A 13 8.38 -9.90 -11.55
C ILE A 13 7.80 -9.79 -12.97
N LEU A 14 7.62 -10.91 -13.66
CA LEU A 14 7.03 -10.94 -15.00
C LEU A 14 5.61 -10.35 -14.99
N ASN A 15 4.76 -10.78 -14.06
CA ASN A 15 3.40 -10.26 -13.92
C ASN A 15 3.41 -8.75 -13.66
N ILE A 16 4.26 -8.24 -12.77
CA ILE A 16 4.37 -6.80 -12.52
C ILE A 16 4.83 -6.05 -13.78
N LYS A 17 5.83 -6.58 -14.51
CA LYS A 17 6.28 -5.98 -15.79
C LYS A 17 5.12 -5.88 -16.79
N LEU A 18 4.36 -6.95 -17.00
CA LEU A 18 3.19 -6.96 -17.89
C LEU A 18 2.12 -5.96 -17.45
N LEU A 19 1.87 -5.85 -16.14
CA LEU A 19 0.91 -4.90 -15.59
C LEU A 19 1.33 -3.45 -15.88
N LYS A 20 2.62 -3.12 -15.71
CA LYS A 20 3.17 -1.78 -15.96
C LYS A 20 3.13 -1.37 -17.44
N PHE A 21 3.22 -2.33 -18.37
CA PHE A 21 3.08 -2.05 -19.80
C PHE A 21 1.62 -1.88 -20.27
N ASN A 22 0.65 -1.86 -19.36
CA ASN A 22 -0.79 -1.78 -19.67
C ASN A 22 -1.26 -2.86 -20.65
N LEU A 23 -0.57 -4.01 -20.70
CA LEU A 23 -0.92 -5.15 -21.56
C LEU A 23 -2.08 -5.99 -21.02
N LEU A 24 -2.57 -5.63 -19.84
CA LEU A 24 -3.69 -6.26 -19.14
C LEU A 24 -4.72 -5.14 -18.87
N ALA A 25 -6.02 -5.44 -18.82
CA ALA A 25 -7.16 -4.50 -18.84
C ALA A 25 -7.11 -3.24 -17.92
N ASN A 26 -8.04 -2.30 -18.15
CA ASN A 26 -8.27 -1.04 -17.42
C ASN A 26 -8.23 -1.22 -15.89
N ARG A 27 -7.20 -0.68 -15.23
CA ARG A 27 -6.98 -0.84 -13.78
C ARG A 27 -7.08 0.49 -13.04
N SER A 28 -7.48 0.42 -11.78
CA SER A 28 -7.44 1.55 -10.86
C SER A 28 -6.06 1.78 -10.22
N THR A 29 -5.18 0.77 -10.24
CA THR A 29 -3.78 0.79 -9.75
C THR A 29 -2.93 -0.11 -10.65
N ILE A 30 -1.59 -0.08 -10.60
CA ILE A 30 -0.74 -1.02 -11.39
C ILE A 30 -1.13 -2.46 -11.09
N GLY A 31 -1.38 -2.76 -9.82
CA GLY A 31 -1.77 -4.09 -9.37
C GLY A 31 -1.79 -4.16 -7.85
N ILE A 32 -2.53 -5.14 -7.35
CA ILE A 32 -2.67 -5.39 -5.92
C ILE A 32 -2.26 -6.84 -5.67
N PHE A 33 -1.22 -7.02 -4.86
CA PHE A 33 -0.67 -8.33 -4.51
C PHE A 33 -0.81 -8.57 -3.02
N ALA A 34 -1.20 -9.79 -2.65
CA ALA A 34 -1.27 -10.22 -1.26
C ALA A 34 -0.13 -11.19 -0.95
N PHE A 35 0.72 -10.80 0.00
CA PHE A 35 1.78 -11.64 0.53
C PHE A 35 1.31 -12.28 1.84
N ILE A 36 1.04 -13.58 1.78
CA ILE A 36 0.52 -14.36 2.90
C ILE A 36 1.62 -15.29 3.39
N GLY A 37 1.87 -15.29 4.70
CA GLY A 37 2.88 -16.18 5.30
C GLY A 37 3.17 -15.85 6.76
N ALA A 38 4.02 -16.63 7.41
CA ALA A 38 4.42 -16.40 8.80
C ALA A 38 5.23 -15.10 8.98
N SER A 39 5.35 -14.64 10.23
CA SER A 39 6.29 -13.57 10.56
C SER A 39 7.72 -14.00 10.24
N GLY A 40 8.55 -13.09 9.71
CA GLY A 40 9.92 -13.40 9.31
C GLY A 40 10.07 -14.11 7.96
N ALA A 41 8.99 -14.45 7.25
CA ALA A 41 9.03 -15.06 5.91
C ALA A 41 9.58 -14.14 4.80
N GLY A 42 10.07 -12.95 5.14
CA GLY A 42 10.73 -12.04 4.19
C GLY A 42 9.81 -11.22 3.29
N LYS A 43 8.51 -11.11 3.60
CA LYS A 43 7.52 -10.30 2.84
C LYS A 43 7.93 -8.83 2.66
N CYS A 44 8.41 -8.19 3.73
CA CYS A 44 8.93 -6.81 3.66
C CYS A 44 10.19 -6.73 2.80
N LYS A 45 11.13 -7.67 3.00
CA LYS A 45 12.39 -7.74 2.24
C LYS A 45 12.16 -7.97 0.74
N LEU A 46 11.22 -8.83 0.37
CA LEU A 46 10.82 -9.01 -1.03
C LEU A 46 10.31 -7.69 -1.62
N THR A 47 9.59 -6.90 -0.83
CA THR A 47 9.10 -5.59 -1.29
C THR A 47 10.24 -4.56 -1.45
N ASP A 48 11.28 -4.62 -0.63
CA ASP A 48 12.51 -3.82 -0.83
C ASP A 48 13.20 -4.19 -2.13
N ILE A 49 13.35 -5.49 -2.41
CA ILE A 49 13.95 -5.97 -3.65
C ILE A 49 13.15 -5.51 -4.88
N LEU A 50 11.81 -5.56 -4.82
CA LEU A 50 10.97 -5.04 -5.90
C LEU A 50 11.13 -3.53 -6.09
N SER A 51 11.27 -2.76 -5.00
CA SER A 51 11.53 -1.31 -5.07
C SER A 51 12.84 -1.01 -5.79
N GLU A 52 13.90 -1.75 -5.47
CA GLU A 52 15.22 -1.64 -6.09
C GLU A 52 15.20 -2.07 -7.56
N GLU A 53 14.66 -3.27 -7.86
CA GLU A 53 14.58 -3.83 -9.22
C GLU A 53 13.81 -2.93 -10.19
N PHE A 54 12.72 -2.31 -9.72
CA PHE A 54 11.91 -1.42 -10.54
C PHE A 54 12.33 0.05 -10.47
N GLY A 55 13.27 0.41 -9.60
CA GLY A 55 13.68 1.80 -9.38
C GLY A 55 12.55 2.72 -8.95
N ILE A 56 11.54 2.19 -8.23
CA ILE A 56 10.37 2.94 -7.78
C ILE A 56 10.38 3.09 -6.26
N PRO A 57 10.02 4.26 -5.72
CA PRO A 57 10.06 4.50 -4.28
C PRO A 57 8.99 3.67 -3.56
N LYS A 58 9.35 3.14 -2.39
CA LYS A 58 8.44 2.42 -1.49
C LYS A 58 8.00 3.30 -0.32
N PHE A 59 6.73 3.20 0.06
CA PHE A 59 6.23 3.64 1.36
C PHE A 59 5.64 2.45 2.13
N THR A 60 5.87 2.40 3.43
CA THR A 60 5.37 1.32 4.29
C THR A 60 4.44 1.87 5.36
N LEU A 61 3.29 1.23 5.51
CA LEU A 61 2.36 1.45 6.61
C LEU A 61 2.24 0.17 7.43
N ASN A 62 2.45 0.29 8.73
CA ASN A 62 2.15 -0.77 9.68
C ASN A 62 0.69 -0.69 10.10
N MET A 63 -0.16 -1.51 9.47
CA MET A 63 -1.61 -1.46 9.66
C MET A 63 -2.04 -1.84 11.08
N GLY A 64 -1.17 -2.51 11.84
CA GLY A 64 -1.38 -2.75 13.27
C GLY A 64 -1.39 -1.49 14.14
N GLU A 65 -0.74 -0.40 13.69
CA GLU A 65 -0.77 0.93 14.38
C GLU A 65 -2.09 1.69 14.13
N TYR A 66 -2.93 1.15 13.25
CA TYR A 66 -4.20 1.73 12.82
C TYR A 66 -5.41 0.89 13.26
N SER A 67 -5.32 0.26 14.44
CA SER A 67 -6.35 -0.65 14.96
C SER A 67 -7.44 0.04 15.79
N ASP A 68 -7.16 1.20 16.39
CA ASP A 68 -8.12 1.92 17.24
C ASP A 68 -9.13 2.78 16.45
N PHE A 69 -10.11 3.31 17.17
CA PHE A 69 -11.22 4.07 16.60
C PHE A 69 -10.79 5.35 15.84
N ASN A 70 -9.74 6.04 16.32
CA ASN A 70 -9.25 7.31 15.76
C ASN A 70 -8.15 7.10 14.70
N SER A 71 -7.88 5.85 14.33
CA SER A 71 -6.81 5.48 13.41
C SER A 71 -6.97 6.10 12.02
N LEU A 72 -8.20 6.20 11.51
CA LEU A 72 -8.45 6.79 10.20
C LEU A 72 -8.04 8.27 10.19
N ASP A 73 -8.42 9.05 11.21
CA ASP A 73 -8.07 10.46 11.32
C ASP A 73 -6.55 10.67 11.42
N ARG A 74 -5.82 9.76 12.09
CA ARG A 74 -4.35 9.81 12.09
C ARG A 74 -3.74 9.48 10.73
N LEU A 75 -4.38 8.60 9.95
CA LEU A 75 -3.91 8.22 8.62
C LEU A 75 -4.13 9.33 7.58
N ILE A 76 -5.35 9.88 7.55
CA ILE A 76 -5.76 10.89 6.57
C ILE A 76 -5.46 12.32 7.02
N GLY A 77 -5.16 12.52 8.30
CA GLY A 77 -5.05 13.84 8.92
C GLY A 77 -6.41 14.32 9.45
N PRO A 78 -6.41 15.39 10.27
CA PRO A 78 -7.63 15.93 10.84
C PRO A 78 -8.61 16.36 9.75
N VAL A 79 -9.88 16.05 9.96
CA VAL A 79 -10.98 16.52 9.12
C VAL A 79 -11.31 17.94 9.56
N LEU A 80 -11.06 18.92 8.68
CA LEU A 80 -11.37 20.37 8.80
C LEU A 80 -11.83 20.82 10.20
N SER A 81 -10.89 21.15 11.10
CA SER A 81 -11.17 21.84 12.37
C SER A 81 -10.81 23.33 12.27
N ASN A 82 -11.59 24.21 12.91
CA ASN A 82 -11.52 25.67 12.75
C ASN A 82 -10.25 26.34 13.29
N GLU A 83 -9.29 25.61 13.86
CA GLU A 83 -8.09 26.19 14.47
C GLU A 83 -6.82 25.42 14.09
N GLY A 84 -6.07 25.89 13.08
CA GLY A 84 -4.70 25.41 12.85
C GLY A 84 -4.19 25.45 11.41
N TYR A 85 -2.86 25.46 11.28
CA TYR A 85 -2.15 25.16 10.04
C TYR A 85 -2.09 23.64 9.88
N TYR A 86 -2.76 23.10 8.87
CA TYR A 86 -2.81 21.65 8.65
C TYR A 86 -1.83 21.21 7.57
N GLU A 87 -1.06 20.18 7.89
CA GLU A 87 -0.12 19.57 6.97
C GLU A 87 -0.60 18.15 6.63
N SER A 88 -0.63 17.79 5.33
CA SER A 88 -0.98 16.43 4.92
C SER A 88 -0.06 15.41 5.60
N THR A 89 -0.58 14.22 5.90
CA THR A 89 0.23 13.18 6.56
C THR A 89 1.39 12.73 5.66
N ARG A 90 2.41 12.10 6.26
CA ARG A 90 3.59 11.61 5.52
C ARG A 90 3.20 10.72 4.34
N PHE A 91 2.18 9.90 4.51
CA PHE A 91 1.65 9.03 3.47
C PHE A 91 1.08 9.81 2.29
N PHE A 92 0.22 10.80 2.54
CA PHE A 92 -0.34 11.64 1.48
C PHE A 92 0.71 12.54 0.82
N LYS A 93 1.68 13.07 1.58
CA LYS A 93 2.82 13.80 1.01
C LYS A 93 3.65 12.90 0.09
N PHE A 94 3.88 11.66 0.48
CA PHE A 94 4.61 10.68 -0.33
C PHE A 94 3.86 10.40 -1.65
N LEU A 95 2.58 10.06 -1.59
CA LEU A 95 1.76 9.78 -2.78
C LEU A 95 1.65 11.00 -3.70
N ASN A 96 1.57 12.20 -3.15
CA ASN A 96 1.55 13.44 -3.92
C ASN A 96 2.91 13.73 -4.60
N LYS A 97 4.03 13.31 -4.00
CA LYS A 97 5.37 13.47 -4.58
C LYS A 97 5.69 12.39 -5.62
N SER A 98 5.20 11.17 -5.42
CA SER A 98 5.53 9.99 -6.22
C SER A 98 4.27 9.19 -6.56
N SER A 99 3.68 9.47 -7.72
CA SER A 99 2.53 8.71 -8.24
C SER A 99 2.93 7.27 -8.56
N ASN A 100 4.09 7.06 -9.19
CA ASN A 100 4.69 5.76 -9.44
C ASN A 100 5.45 5.26 -8.22
N SER A 101 4.83 4.38 -7.43
CA SER A 101 5.36 3.97 -6.13
C SER A 101 4.88 2.57 -5.71
N ILE A 102 5.60 1.95 -4.77
CA ILE A 102 5.14 0.75 -4.07
C ILE A 102 4.56 1.15 -2.73
N ILE A 103 3.31 0.76 -2.47
CA ILE A 103 2.67 0.93 -1.17
C ILE A 103 2.60 -0.42 -0.48
N PHE A 104 3.44 -0.61 0.55
CA PHE A 104 3.46 -1.81 1.36
C PHE A 104 2.63 -1.63 2.63
N LEU A 105 1.51 -2.36 2.73
CA LEU A 105 0.62 -2.35 3.89
C LEU A 105 0.86 -3.63 4.71
N SER A 106 1.68 -3.53 5.77
CA SER A 106 1.99 -4.69 6.60
C SER A 106 0.91 -4.96 7.63
N ASP A 107 0.65 -6.23 7.91
CA ASP A 107 -0.37 -6.67 8.87
C ASP A 107 -1.77 -6.11 8.56
N PHE A 108 -2.14 -6.14 7.27
CA PHE A 108 -3.35 -5.48 6.75
C PHE A 108 -4.63 -5.93 7.48
N ASP A 109 -4.65 -7.17 7.97
CA ASP A 109 -5.74 -7.77 8.75
C ASP A 109 -5.89 -7.19 10.17
N LYS A 110 -4.95 -6.39 10.66
CA LYS A 110 -4.95 -5.82 12.02
C LYS A 110 -5.48 -4.40 12.13
N CYS A 111 -5.77 -3.72 11.02
CA CYS A 111 -6.31 -2.36 11.08
C CYS A 111 -7.79 -2.34 11.46
N SER A 112 -8.27 -1.16 11.86
CA SER A 112 -9.68 -0.92 12.12
C SER A 112 -10.49 -1.09 10.83
N LYS A 113 -11.76 -1.49 10.96
CA LYS A 113 -12.67 -1.62 9.81
C LYS A 113 -12.74 -0.35 8.96
N ARG A 114 -12.72 0.83 9.59
CA ARG A 114 -12.78 2.12 8.88
C ARG A 114 -11.56 2.35 8.00
N VAL A 115 -10.37 1.97 8.47
CA VAL A 115 -9.13 2.06 7.69
C VAL A 115 -9.11 1.04 6.56
N LEU A 116 -9.59 -0.18 6.83
CA LEU A 116 -9.73 -1.22 5.80
C LEU A 116 -10.67 -0.77 4.67
N ASP A 117 -11.86 -0.28 5.02
CA ASP A 117 -12.86 0.21 4.06
C ASP A 117 -12.30 1.38 3.22
N PHE A 118 -11.57 2.31 3.85
CA PHE A 118 -10.88 3.41 3.18
C PHE A 118 -9.90 2.93 2.10
N PHE A 119 -9.05 1.95 2.41
CA PHE A 119 -8.12 1.41 1.42
C PHE A 119 -8.83 0.62 0.32
N LEU A 120 -9.85 -0.17 0.65
CA LEU A 120 -10.63 -0.92 -0.34
C LEU A 120 -11.34 0.02 -1.33
N GLU A 121 -11.91 1.12 -0.86
CA GLU A 121 -12.48 2.15 -1.73
C GLU A 121 -11.40 2.78 -2.62
N GLY A 122 -10.22 3.06 -2.05
CA GLY A 122 -9.08 3.56 -2.81
C GLY A 122 -8.61 2.61 -3.90
N PHE A 123 -8.54 1.31 -3.61
CA PHE A 123 -8.19 0.28 -4.58
C PHE A 123 -9.21 0.17 -5.71
N LYS A 124 -10.50 0.31 -5.39
CA LYS A 124 -11.57 0.30 -6.37
C LYS A 124 -11.54 1.53 -7.28
N THR A 125 -11.34 2.71 -6.71
CA THR A 125 -11.44 4.00 -7.43
C THR A 125 -10.11 4.50 -8.01
N GLY A 126 -9.00 3.97 -7.52
CA GLY A 126 -7.63 4.39 -7.86
C GLY A 126 -7.24 5.71 -7.21
N LYS A 127 -7.93 6.14 -6.16
CA LYS A 127 -7.79 7.48 -5.57
C LYS A 127 -7.98 7.42 -4.06
N LEU A 128 -7.19 8.19 -3.33
CA LEU A 128 -7.39 8.42 -1.89
C LEU A 128 -7.61 9.91 -1.63
N PHE A 129 -8.31 10.21 -0.54
CA PHE A 129 -8.59 11.58 -0.10
C PHE A 129 -8.09 11.77 1.33
N ASP A 130 -7.36 12.86 1.57
CA ASP A 130 -6.94 13.23 2.92
C ASP A 130 -8.11 13.88 3.69
N GLY A 131 -7.90 14.19 4.98
CA GLY A 131 -8.93 14.81 5.83
C GLY A 131 -9.41 16.18 5.35
N LEU A 132 -8.66 16.85 4.46
CA LEU A 132 -9.02 18.13 3.85
C LEU A 132 -9.70 17.97 2.48
N GLY A 133 -9.93 16.73 2.04
CA GLY A 133 -10.50 16.42 0.73
C GLY A 133 -9.47 16.51 -0.42
N LYS A 134 -8.17 16.63 -0.13
CA LYS A 134 -7.14 16.60 -1.16
C LYS A 134 -6.99 15.20 -1.70
N LYS A 135 -7.12 15.08 -3.02
CA LYS A 135 -7.03 13.83 -3.75
C LYS A 135 -5.58 13.48 -4.11
N VAL A 136 -5.22 12.20 -3.96
CA VAL A 136 -4.01 11.59 -4.53
C VAL A 136 -4.38 10.39 -5.41
N SER A 137 -3.61 10.17 -6.49
CA SER A 137 -3.84 9.04 -7.41
C SER A 137 -3.05 7.81 -6.96
N LEU A 138 -3.65 6.64 -7.10
CA LEU A 138 -3.02 5.32 -6.97
C LEU A 138 -2.85 4.62 -8.33
N SER A 139 -3.18 5.28 -9.45
CA SER A 139 -3.16 4.69 -10.79
C SER A 139 -1.82 4.06 -11.16
N GLU A 140 -0.72 4.69 -10.75
CA GLU A 140 0.65 4.23 -10.97
C GLU A 140 1.26 3.55 -9.72
N SER A 141 0.43 3.21 -8.72
CA SER A 141 0.93 2.56 -7.52
C SER A 141 0.82 1.03 -7.64
N LEU A 142 1.89 0.34 -7.26
CA LEU A 142 1.88 -1.10 -6.97
C LEU A 142 1.53 -1.28 -5.50
N ILE A 143 0.38 -1.88 -5.22
CA ILE A 143 -0.08 -2.12 -3.86
C ILE A 143 0.33 -3.52 -3.44
N ILE A 144 1.01 -3.64 -2.31
CA ILE A 144 1.39 -4.92 -1.72
C ILE A 144 0.85 -4.96 -0.29
N ILE A 145 -0.08 -5.88 -0.03
CA ILE A 145 -0.61 -6.13 1.31
C ILE A 145 0.07 -7.36 1.90
N SER A 146 0.44 -7.31 3.17
CA SER A 146 0.96 -8.47 3.89
C SER A 146 -0.04 -8.90 4.96
N ILE A 147 -0.36 -10.19 4.98
CA ILE A 147 -1.21 -10.83 6.00
C ILE A 147 -0.37 -11.91 6.69
N ASN A 148 -0.45 -11.96 8.02
CA ASN A 148 0.18 -13.04 8.77
C ASN A 148 -0.74 -14.24 8.85
N ALA A 149 -0.41 -15.29 8.12
CA ALA A 149 -1.01 -16.60 8.38
C ALA A 149 -0.39 -17.11 9.69
N LYS A 150 -1.15 -17.03 10.79
CA LYS A 150 -0.82 -17.82 11.98
C LYS A 150 -1.05 -19.28 11.60
N ASN A 151 -0.03 -20.13 11.73
CA ASN A 151 -0.22 -21.57 11.69
C ASN A 151 -1.25 -21.91 12.79
N LYS A 152 -2.44 -22.36 12.40
CA LYS A 152 -3.32 -23.12 13.28
C LYS A 152 -2.85 -24.56 13.29
#